data_AF-A0A1V9F519-F1
#
_entry.id   AF-A0A1V9F519-F1
#
_cell.length_a   1.000
_cell.length_b   1.000
_cell.length_c   1.000
_cell.angle_alpha   90.00
_cell.angle_beta   90.00
_cell.angle_gamma   90.00
#
_symmetry.space_group_name_H-M   'P 1'
#
loop_
_entity.id
_entity.type
_entity.pdbx_description
1 polymer ?
#
loop_
_entity_poly.entity_id
_entity_poly.type
_entity_poly.pdbx_seq_one_letter_code
_entity_poly.pdbx_strand_id
1 'polypeptide(L)'
;MNFLEVSLSEEYQNISIALGMRYYCEEQEEEAKYLGGCLQIPRAGLLWATKKSMSIEQISEYYVASIDMVKYRLNISGVSK
;
A
#
# COMPACT_ATOMS: atom_id res chain seq x y z
N MET A 1 -3.91 -18.94 -36.99
CA MET A 1 -3.70 -18.02 -35.86
C MET A 1 -2.91 -18.79 -34.82
N ASN A 2 -1.59 -18.56 -34.73
CA ASN A 2 -0.75 -19.18 -33.72
C ASN A 2 -0.85 -18.34 -32.44
N PHE A 3 -1.35 -18.97 -31.38
CA PHE A 3 -1.28 -18.43 -30.03
C PHE A 3 0.19 -18.51 -29.63
N LEU A 4 0.86 -17.35 -29.50
CA LEU A 4 2.24 -17.27 -29.04
C LEU A 4 2.31 -17.87 -27.63
N GLU A 5 2.99 -19.02 -27.49
CA GLU A 5 3.48 -19.50 -26.21
C GLU A 5 4.47 -18.46 -25.68
N VAL A 6 4.00 -17.58 -24.80
CA VAL A 6 4.87 -16.71 -24.01
C VAL A 6 5.59 -17.62 -23.02
N SER A 7 6.83 -17.98 -23.34
CA SER A 7 7.72 -18.67 -22.41
C SER A 7 8.00 -17.74 -21.23
N LEU A 8 7.41 -18.04 -20.08
CA LEU A 8 7.80 -17.44 -18.80
C LEU A 8 9.31 -17.63 -18.61
N SER A 9 10.03 -16.57 -18.25
CA SER A 9 11.47 -16.65 -17.99
C SER A 9 11.75 -17.72 -16.93
N GLU A 10 12.95 -18.32 -16.97
CA GLU A 10 13.37 -19.40 -16.04
C GLU A 10 13.16 -19.02 -14.56
N GLU A 11 13.18 -17.73 -14.26
CA GLU A 11 12.92 -17.15 -12.94
C GLU A 11 11.48 -17.43 -12.42
N TYR A 12 10.48 -17.50 -13.31
CA TYR A 12 9.09 -17.79 -12.96
C TYR A 12 8.72 -19.28 -13.06
N GLN A 13 9.57 -20.12 -13.65
CA GLN A 13 9.38 -21.57 -13.74
C GLN A 13 9.50 -22.26 -12.37
N ASN A 14 10.26 -21.66 -11.44
CA ASN A 14 10.45 -22.16 -10.07
C ASN A 14 9.46 -21.62 -9.05
N ILE A 15 8.40 -20.92 -9.49
CA ILE A 15 7.23 -20.68 -8.64
C ILE A 15 6.45 -22.00 -8.60
N SER A 16 7.04 -22.96 -7.90
CA SER A 16 6.33 -23.98 -7.18
C SER A 16 5.30 -23.23 -6.34
N ILE A 17 4.06 -23.16 -6.84
CA ILE A 17 2.87 -22.80 -6.06
C ILE A 17 2.60 -23.98 -5.12
N ALA A 18 3.60 -24.29 -4.28
CA ALA A 18 3.44 -25.08 -3.09
C ALA A 18 2.64 -24.19 -2.14
N LEU A 19 1.36 -24.51 -2.08
CA LEU A 19 0.38 -24.11 -1.09
C LEU A 19 1.03 -23.94 0.30
N GLY A 20 1.55 -22.76 0.62
CA GLY A 20 2.00 -22.44 1.99
C GLY A 20 3.39 -21.87 2.23
N MET A 21 4.20 -21.52 1.23
CA MET A 21 5.49 -20.84 1.49
C MET A 21 5.52 -19.43 0.88
N ARG A 22 5.06 -18.46 1.66
CA ARG A 22 5.34 -17.04 1.40
C ARG A 22 6.81 -16.81 1.76
N TYR A 23 7.66 -16.56 0.78
CA TYR A 23 8.96 -15.97 1.06
C TYR A 23 8.69 -14.59 1.68
N TYR A 24 8.98 -14.44 2.98
CA TYR A 24 8.82 -13.16 3.68
C TYR A 24 10.07 -12.33 3.44
N CYS A 25 9.92 -11.27 2.67
CA CYS A 25 10.97 -10.27 2.45
C CYS A 25 10.54 -8.98 3.15
N GLU A 26 11.16 -8.68 4.30
CA GLU A 26 10.79 -7.53 5.13
C GLU A 26 10.82 -6.20 4.36
N GLU A 27 11.82 -6.02 3.49
CA GLU A 27 11.95 -4.82 2.66
C GLU A 27 10.75 -4.67 1.71
N GLN A 28 10.37 -5.75 1.01
CA GLN A 28 9.21 -5.74 0.10
C GLN A 28 7.89 -5.52 0.85
N GLU A 29 7.77 -6.04 2.06
CA GLU A 29 6.57 -5.86 2.89
C GLU A 29 6.44 -4.40 3.37
N GLU A 30 7.54 -3.75 3.77
CA GLU A 30 7.52 -2.33 4.13
C GLU A 30 7.27 -1.43 2.91
N GLU A 31 7.81 -1.78 1.73
CA GLU A 31 7.47 -1.11 0.46
C GLU A 31 5.99 -1.27 0.10
N ALA A 32 5.45 -2.49 0.23
CA ALA A 32 4.05 -2.79 -0.04
C ALA A 32 3.13 -2.04 0.93
N LYS A 33 3.50 -1.94 2.21
CA LYS A 33 2.78 -1.15 3.23
C LYS A 33 2.82 0.35 2.92
N TYR A 34 3.97 0.89 2.51
CA TYR A 34 4.08 2.28 2.08
C TYR A 34 3.18 2.56 0.87
N LEU A 35 3.25 1.70 -0.15
CA LEU A 35 2.43 1.79 -1.36
C LEU A 35 0.94 1.68 -1.03
N GLY A 36 0.55 0.67 -0.24
CA GLY A 36 -0.82 0.44 0.19
C GLY A 36 -1.40 1.65 0.93
N GLY A 37 -0.63 2.24 1.84
CA GLY A 37 -1.04 3.48 2.50
C GLY A 37 -1.17 4.67 1.54
N CYS A 38 -0.32 4.78 0.52
CA CYS A 38 -0.43 5.82 -0.51
C CYS A 38 -1.68 5.67 -1.38
N LEU A 39 -2.07 4.42 -1.67
CA LEU A 39 -3.29 4.11 -2.42
C LEU A 39 -4.56 4.38 -1.59
N GLN A 40 -4.55 3.99 -0.31
CA GLN A 40 -5.70 4.19 0.57
C GLN A 40 -5.91 5.67 0.93
N ILE A 41 -4.83 6.39 1.25
CA ILE A 41 -4.89 7.81 1.62
C ILE A 41 -3.82 8.60 0.86
N PRO A 42 -4.16 9.18 -0.31
CA PRO A 42 -3.24 9.99 -1.08
C PRO A 42 -2.78 11.23 -0.31
N ARG A 43 -1.55 11.69 -0.55
CA ARG A 43 -0.99 12.89 0.12
C ARG A 43 -1.84 14.14 -0.12
N ALA A 44 -2.38 14.31 -1.32
CA ALA A 44 -3.29 15.42 -1.62
C ALA A 44 -4.57 15.37 -0.78
N GLY A 45 -5.09 14.16 -0.52
CA GLY A 45 -6.23 13.93 0.37
C GLY A 45 -5.95 14.29 1.82
N LEU A 46 -4.75 13.96 2.32
CA LEU A 46 -4.29 14.39 3.65
C LEU A 46 -4.19 15.92 3.75
N LEU A 47 -3.57 16.57 2.76
CA LEU A 47 -3.46 18.04 2.73
C LEU A 47 -4.84 18.72 2.73
N TRP A 48 -5.79 18.18 1.98
CA TRP A 48 -7.17 18.67 1.98
C TRP A 48 -7.83 18.49 3.35
N ALA A 49 -7.70 17.32 3.97
CA ALA A 49 -8.28 17.03 5.27
C ALA A 49 -7.69 17.91 6.39
N THR A 50 -6.37 18.11 6.39
CA THR A 50 -5.68 19.01 7.32
C THR A 50 -6.11 20.46 7.12
N LYS A 51 -6.26 20.93 5.88
CA LYS A 51 -6.82 22.27 5.58
C LYS A 51 -8.26 22.45 6.08
N LYS A 52 -9.02 21.36 6.18
CA LYS A 52 -10.38 21.33 6.74
C LYS A 52 -10.39 21.15 8.26
N SER A 53 -9.23 21.08 8.91
CA SER A 53 -9.08 20.83 10.35
C SER A 53 -9.78 19.55 10.80
N MET A 54 -9.84 18.53 9.93
CA MET A 54 -10.42 17.24 10.29
C MET A 54 -9.58 16.56 11.37
N SER A 55 -10.24 15.94 12.36
CA SER A 55 -9.58 15.10 13.35
C SER A 55 -9.12 13.78 12.73
N ILE A 56 -8.26 13.04 13.43
CA ILE A 56 -7.78 11.74 12.97
C ILE A 56 -8.95 10.75 12.80
N GLU A 57 -9.94 10.81 13.69
CA GLU A 57 -11.15 10.00 13.66
C GLU A 57 -11.99 10.33 12.44
N GLN A 58 -12.18 11.62 12.12
CA GLN A 58 -12.92 12.05 10.93
C GLN A 58 -12.22 11.62 9.64
N ILE A 59 -10.88 11.65 9.60
CA ILE A 59 -10.11 11.17 8.44
C ILE A 59 -10.23 9.66 8.32
N SER A 60 -10.17 8.93 9.44
CA SER A 60 -10.33 7.48 9.50
C SER A 60 -11.69 7.04 8.97
N GLU A 61 -12.76 7.71 9.39
CA GLU A 61 -14.11 7.47 8.89
C GLU A 61 -14.24 7.79 7.40
N TYR A 62 -13.69 8.92 6.94
CA TYR A 62 -13.79 9.35 5.54
C TYR A 62 -13.09 8.40 4.56
N TYR A 63 -11.88 7.95 4.90
CA TYR A 63 -11.08 7.05 4.04
C TYR A 63 -11.31 5.57 4.34
N VAL A 64 -12.20 5.23 5.29
CA VAL A 64 -12.45 3.85 5.75
C VAL A 64 -11.12 3.15 6.08
N ALA A 65 -10.28 3.87 6.83
CA ALA A 65 -8.94 3.44 7.22
C ALA A 65 -8.86 3.36 8.74
N SER A 66 -8.01 2.49 9.27
CA SER A 66 -7.78 2.47 10.72
C SER A 66 -7.13 3.78 11.17
N ILE A 67 -7.36 4.16 12.43
CA ILE A 67 -6.70 5.30 13.08
C ILE A 67 -5.17 5.21 12.95
N ASP A 68 -4.61 4.01 13.10
CA ASP A 68 -3.17 3.78 12.99
C ASP A 68 -2.65 4.02 11.57
N MET A 69 -3.42 3.64 10.55
CA MET A 69 -3.07 3.92 9.16
C MET A 69 -3.09 5.42 8.86
N VAL A 70 -4.09 6.14 9.37
CA VAL A 70 -4.16 7.61 9.24
C VAL A 70 -2.95 8.28 9.89
N LYS A 71 -2.60 7.89 11.12
CA LYS A 71 -1.42 8.38 11.84
C LYS A 71 -0.13 8.07 11.08
N TYR A 72 0.04 6.83 10.63
CA TYR A 72 1.18 6.41 9.82
C TYR A 72 1.32 7.30 8.57
N ARG A 73 0.22 7.51 7.82
CA ARG A 73 0.22 8.32 6.61
C ARG A 73 0.49 9.79 6.87
N LEU A 74 -0.09 10.40 7.90
CA LEU A 74 0.19 11.79 8.27
C LEU A 74 1.67 12.02 8.60
N ASN A 75 2.28 11.07 9.33
CA ASN A 75 3.68 11.14 9.74
C ASN A 75 4.63 10.96 8.56
N ILE A 76 4.45 9.90 7.76
CA ILE A 76 5.40 9.54 6.69
C ILE A 76 5.28 10.43 5.45
N SER A 77 4.11 11.05 5.23
CA SER A 77 3.89 11.99 4.11
C SER A 77 4.42 13.41 4.37
N GLY A 78 4.83 13.70 5.61
CA GLY A 78 5.28 15.02 6.06
C GLY A 78 4.18 16.08 6.13
N VAL A 79 2.90 15.68 6.12
CA VAL A 79 1.76 16.61 6.19
C VAL A 79 1.52 17.11 7.63
N SER A 80 1.91 16.34 8.64
CA SER A 80 1.78 16.72 10.05
C SER A 80 2.87 17.71 10.54
N LYS A 81 3.83 18.07 9.69
CA LYS A 81 4.93 18.99 10.03
C LYS A 81 4.59 20.43 9.67
#